data_AF-A0A972MG87-F1
#
_entry.id   AF-A0A972MG87-F1
#
_cell.length_a   1.000
_cell.length_b   1.000
_cell.length_c   1.000
_cell.angle_alpha   90.00
_cell.angle_beta   90.00
_cell.angle_gamma   90.00
#
_symmetry.space_group_name_H-M   'P 1'
#
loop_
_entity.id
_entity.type
_entity.pdbx_description
1 polymer ?
#
loop_
_entity_poly.entity_id
_entity_poly.type
_entity_poly.pdbx_seq_one_letter_code
_entity_poly.pdbx_strand_id
1 'polypeptide(L)'
;SGRLPLLKKALTRFDTTFPEDCPADLCAVVRVLPKVPLRLQFFEAEPEEGLPAEVKILFDRQALSFLDLESLVFCAERLVERLLEVLEEES
;
A
#
# COMPACT_ATOMS: atom_id res chain seq x y z
N SER A 1 7.89 15.94 4.54
CA SER A 1 6.98 15.91 5.70
C SER A 1 5.60 16.32 5.24
N GLY A 2 4.65 15.39 5.15
CA GLY A 2 3.25 15.69 4.79
C GLY A 2 2.56 14.66 3.89
N ARG A 3 3.29 13.68 3.34
CA ARG A 3 2.70 12.65 2.47
C ARG A 3 1.95 11.58 3.26
N LEU A 4 2.36 11.29 4.49
CA LEU A 4 1.79 10.24 5.31
C LEU A 4 0.30 10.47 5.67
N PRO A 5 -0.13 11.67 6.13
CA PRO A 5 -1.56 11.92 6.38
C PRO A 5 -2.41 11.84 5.11
N LEU A 6 -1.90 12.35 3.98
CA LEU A 6 -2.59 12.28 2.68
C LEU A 6 -2.73 10.83 2.21
N LEU A 7 -1.65 10.05 2.28
CA LEU A 7 -1.64 8.64 1.95
C LEU A 7 -2.64 7.86 2.82
N LYS A 8 -2.61 8.09 4.14
CA LYS A 8 -3.55 7.45 5.07
C LYS A 8 -5.01 7.80 4.74
N LYS A 9 -5.29 9.06 4.38
CA LYS A 9 -6.62 9.50 3.95
C LYS A 9 -7.04 8.82 2.65
N ALA A 10 -6.19 8.83 1.63
CA ALA A 10 -6.45 8.19 0.34
C ALA A 10 -6.76 6.69 0.49
N LEU A 11 -6.01 6.00 1.36
CA LEU A 11 -6.24 4.59 1.66
C LEU A 11 -7.64 4.29 2.23
N THR A 12 -8.32 5.25 2.85
CA THR A 12 -9.68 5.06 3.36
C THR A 12 -10.75 4.97 2.26
N ARG A 13 -10.40 5.31 1.01
CA ARG A 13 -11.29 5.14 -0.15
C ARG A 13 -11.42 3.68 -0.62
N PHE A 14 -10.55 2.81 -0.14
CA PHE A 14 -10.54 1.39 -0.45
C PHE A 14 -11.06 0.56 0.74
N ASP A 15 -11.32 -0.73 0.52
CA ASP A 15 -11.53 -1.69 1.60
C ASP A 15 -10.19 -1.94 2.32
N THR A 16 -9.91 -1.06 3.29
CA THR A 16 -8.63 -0.98 3.98
C THR A 16 -8.78 -1.21 5.47
N THR A 17 -7.87 -1.98 6.05
CA THR A 17 -7.64 -2.04 7.50
C THR A 17 -6.23 -1.56 7.84
N PHE A 18 -6.07 -0.99 9.03
CA PHE A 18 -4.77 -0.53 9.54
C PHE A 18 -4.35 -1.47 10.69
N PRO A 19 -3.41 -2.40 10.47
CA PRO A 19 -2.96 -3.32 11.50
C PRO A 19 -2.19 -2.58 12.61
N GLU A 20 -2.32 -3.06 13.85
CA GLU A 20 -1.59 -2.51 15.01
C GLU A 20 -0.09 -2.79 14.93
N ASP A 21 0.29 -4.01 14.51
CA ASP A 21 1.68 -4.36 14.28
C ASP A 21 2.15 -3.74 12.96
N CYS A 22 2.91 -2.65 13.05
CA CYS A 22 3.41 -1.92 11.90
C CYS A 22 4.92 -1.64 12.01
N PRO A 23 5.76 -2.31 11.20
CA PRO A 23 7.21 -2.07 11.20
C PRO A 23 7.64 -0.87 10.33
N ALA A 24 6.69 -0.01 9.93
CA ALA A 24 6.91 1.14 9.05
C ALA A 24 6.15 2.36 9.60
N ASP A 25 6.29 3.54 8.99
CA ASP A 25 5.56 4.74 9.43
C ASP A 25 4.05 4.62 9.18
N LEU A 26 3.66 3.85 8.16
CA LEU A 26 2.27 3.51 7.89
C LEU A 26 2.15 2.09 7.33
N CYS A 27 1.25 1.30 7.92
CA CYS A 27 0.85 0.00 7.39
C CYS A 27 -0.64 -0.01 7.10
N ALA A 28 -1.00 -0.61 5.99
CA ALA A 28 -2.38 -0.82 5.59
C ALA A 28 -2.53 -2.19 4.93
N VAL A 29 -3.70 -2.80 5.04
CA VAL A 29 -4.08 -3.98 4.29
C VAL A 29 -5.28 -3.62 3.43
N VAL A 30 -5.10 -3.64 2.12
CA VAL A 30 -6.12 -3.32 1.13
C VAL A 30 -6.61 -4.60 0.48
N ARG A 31 -7.92 -4.86 0.51
CA ARG A 31 -8.51 -6.01 -0.20
C ARG A 31 -8.83 -5.63 -1.64
N VAL A 32 -7.92 -5.95 -2.55
CA VAL A 32 -8.12 -5.72 -3.99
C VAL A 32 -9.04 -6.77 -4.61
N LEU A 33 -9.10 -7.97 -4.03
CA LEU A 33 -10.02 -9.05 -4.37
C LEU A 33 -10.41 -9.84 -3.09
N PRO A 34 -11.50 -10.62 -3.09
CA PRO A 34 -12.00 -11.30 -1.90
C PRO A 34 -10.99 -12.19 -1.15
N LYS A 35 -10.03 -12.78 -1.87
CA LYS A 35 -9.00 -13.68 -1.30
C LYS A 35 -7.56 -13.18 -1.50
N VAL A 36 -7.40 -11.95 -1.98
CA VAL A 36 -6.08 -11.37 -2.28
C VAL A 36 -5.97 -10.03 -1.54
N PRO A 37 -5.68 -10.04 -0.22
CA PRO A 37 -5.31 -8.83 0.49
C PRO A 37 -3.85 -8.44 0.15
N LEU A 38 -3.62 -7.16 -0.10
CA LEU A 38 -2.28 -6.59 -0.27
C LEU A 38 -1.91 -5.79 0.98
N ARG A 39 -0.77 -6.09 1.57
CA ARG A 39 -0.24 -5.29 2.68
C ARG A 39 0.70 -4.23 2.13
N LEU A 40 0.40 -2.97 2.41
CA LEU A 40 1.24 -1.82 2.13
C LEU A 40 2.02 -1.46 3.39
N GLN A 41 3.32 -1.23 3.22
CA GLN A 41 4.20 -0.62 4.23
C GLN A 41 4.85 0.61 3.61
N PHE A 42 4.63 1.78 4.19
CA PHE A 42 5.22 3.03 3.75
C PHE A 42 6.22 3.53 4.79
N PHE A 43 7.43 3.81 4.30
CA PHE A 43 8.53 4.41 5.04
C PHE A 43 8.67 5.86 4.55
N GLU A 44 8.55 6.83 5.46
CA GLU A 44 8.78 8.24 5.13
C GLU A 44 10.28 8.46 4.85
N ALA A 45 10.60 9.49 4.07
CA ALA A 45 11.98 9.82 3.80
C ALA A 45 12.68 10.30 5.08
N GLU A 46 13.94 9.90 5.26
CA GLU A 46 14.82 10.37 6.33
C GLU A 46 16.01 11.13 5.71
N PRO A 47 15.88 12.45 5.47
CA PRO A 47 16.89 13.23 4.78
C PRO A 47 18.24 13.27 5.51
N GLU A 48 18.22 13.17 6.83
CA GLU A 48 19.42 13.17 7.68
C GLU A 48 20.29 11.93 7.45
N GLU A 49 19.66 10.80 7.13
CA GLU A 49 20.32 9.53 6.82
C GLU A 49 20.50 9.30 5.31
N GLY A 50 19.99 10.21 4.47
CA GLY A 50 20.01 10.09 3.01
C GLY A 50 19.07 9.00 2.48
N LEU A 51 18.05 8.61 3.24
CA LEU A 51 17.10 7.55 2.87
C LEU A 51 15.87 8.15 2.17
N PRO A 52 15.55 7.73 0.92
CA PRO A 52 14.33 8.16 0.25
C PRO A 52 13.10 7.47 0.83
N ALA A 53 11.93 8.06 0.63
CA ALA A 53 10.66 7.40 0.97
C ALA A 53 10.49 6.12 0.14
N GLU A 54 9.98 5.07 0.77
CA GLU A 54 9.81 3.74 0.17
C GLU A 54 8.41 3.19 0.44
N VAL A 55 7.86 2.46 -0.53
CA VAL A 55 6.67 1.62 -0.34
C VAL A 55 7.03 0.17 -0.61
N LYS A 56 6.62 -0.73 0.27
CA LYS A 56 6.62 -2.17 0.03
C LYS A 56 5.20 -2.69 -0.05
N ILE A 57 4.92 -3.49 -1.09
CA ILE A 57 3.68 -4.26 -1.23
C ILE A 57 4.01 -5.72 -0.95
N LEU A 58 3.32 -6.30 0.03
CA LEU A 58 3.49 -7.67 0.46
C LEU A 58 2.21 -8.47 0.19
N PHE A 59 2.42 -9.73 -0.19
CA PHE A 59 1.36 -10.69 -0.44
C PHE A 59 1.29 -11.69 0.72
N ASP A 60 0.09 -12.24 0.95
CA ASP A 60 -0.03 -13.43 1.80
C ASP A 60 0.72 -14.61 1.17
N ARG A 61 1.30 -15.47 2.00
CA ARG A 61 2.02 -16.67 1.55
C ARG A 61 1.16 -17.59 0.68
N GLN A 62 -0.16 -17.56 0.86
CA GLN A 62 -1.13 -18.36 0.10
C GLN A 62 -1.65 -17.63 -1.15
N ALA A 63 -1.18 -16.43 -1.48
CA ALA A 63 -1.68 -15.67 -2.63
C ALA A 63 -1.58 -16.45 -3.96
N LEU A 64 -0.48 -17.18 -4.15
CA LEU A 64 -0.25 -18.03 -5.33
C LEU A 64 -1.21 -19.24 -5.42
N SER A 65 -1.91 -19.57 -4.34
CA SER A 65 -2.97 -20.59 -4.36
C SER A 65 -4.26 -20.08 -5.00
N PHE A 66 -4.41 -18.76 -5.17
CA PHE A 66 -5.61 -18.12 -5.70
C PHE A 66 -5.40 -17.43 -7.03
N LEU A 67 -4.20 -16.93 -7.29
CA LEU A 67 -3.89 -16.11 -8.46
C LEU A 67 -2.42 -16.32 -8.86
N ASP A 68 -2.13 -16.31 -10.16
CA ASP A 68 -0.75 -16.41 -10.65
C ASP A 68 0.07 -15.15 -10.33
N LEU A 69 1.40 -15.25 -10.49
CA LEU A 69 2.31 -14.19 -10.11
C LEU A 69 2.08 -12.92 -10.93
N GLU A 70 1.87 -13.06 -12.24
CA GLU A 70 1.64 -11.96 -13.17
C GLU A 70 0.40 -11.16 -12.78
N SER A 71 -0.69 -11.84 -12.45
CA SER A 71 -1.92 -11.20 -12.00
C SER A 71 -1.79 -10.59 -10.60
N LEU A 72 -0.99 -11.18 -9.71
CA LEU A 72 -0.68 -10.59 -8.40
C LEU A 72 0.12 -9.29 -8.54
N VAL A 73 1.13 -9.27 -9.41
CA VAL A 73 1.90 -8.06 -9.76
C VAL A 73 0.96 -7.01 -10.35
N PHE A 74 0.10 -7.40 -11.30
CA PHE A 74 -0.90 -6.51 -11.87
C PHE A 74 -1.84 -5.91 -10.81
N CYS A 75 -2.28 -6.71 -9.83
CA CYS A 75 -3.10 -6.21 -8.72
C CYS A 75 -2.38 -5.14 -7.89
N ALA A 76 -1.08 -5.31 -7.63
CA ALA A 76 -0.28 -4.35 -6.89
C ALA A 76 -0.09 -3.05 -7.69
N GLU A 77 0.26 -3.15 -8.97
CA GLU A 77 0.39 -2.00 -9.87
C GLU A 77 -0.93 -1.24 -9.96
N ARG A 78 -2.05 -1.95 -10.17
CA ARG A 78 -3.37 -1.33 -10.26
C ARG A 78 -3.77 -0.63 -8.97
N LEU A 79 -3.45 -1.19 -7.80
CA LEU A 79 -3.67 -0.53 -6.53
C LEU A 79 -2.87 0.79 -6.44
N VAL A 80 -1.60 0.77 -6.83
CA VAL A 80 -0.74 1.97 -6.80
C VAL A 80 -1.25 3.04 -7.76
N GLU A 81 -1.60 2.69 -9.00
CA GLU A 81 -2.20 3.62 -9.96
C GLU A 81 -3.46 4.28 -9.39
N ARG A 82 -4.38 3.48 -8.84
CA ARG A 82 -5.61 4.00 -8.23
C ARG A 82 -5.33 4.90 -7.05
N LEU A 83 -4.32 4.58 -6.26
CA LEU A 83 -3.93 5.39 -5.11
C LEU A 83 -3.35 6.74 -5.56
N LEU A 84 -2.58 6.77 -6.65
CA LEU A 84 -2.08 8.00 -7.25
C LEU A 84 -3.23 8.86 -7.81
N GLU A 85 -4.17 8.26 -8.54
CA GLU A 85 -5.39 8.95 -9.02
C GLU A 85 -6.12 9.64 -7.84
N VAL A 86 -6.35 8.92 -6.73
CA VAL A 86 -7.01 9.47 -5.53
C VAL A 86 -6.18 10.58 -4.89
N LEU A 87 -4.85 10.47 -4.86
CA LEU A 87 -3.99 11.50 -4.28
C LEU A 87 -3.98 12.79 -5.12
N GLU A 88 -4.05 12.66 -6.45
CA GLU A 88 -4.16 13.80 -7.36
C GLU A 88 -5.49 14.55 -7.19
N GLU A 89 -6.59 13.83 -6.96
CA GLU A 89 -7.91 14.44 -6.69
C GLU A 89 -7.99 15.21 -5.36
N GLU A 90 -7.11 14.89 -4.41
CA GLU A 90 -7.08 15.47 -3.05
C GLU A 90 -6.05 16.61 -2.91
N SER A 91 -5.32 16.93 -3.98
CA SER A 91 -4.26 17.95 -4.07
C SER A 91 -4.79 19.31 -4.55
#